data_AF-A0A6A5F7T5-F1
#
_entry.id   AF-A0A6A5F7T5-F1
#
_cell.length_a   1.000
_cell.length_b   1.000
_cell.length_c   1.000
_cell.angle_alpha   90.00
_cell.angle_beta   90.00
_cell.angle_gamma   90.00
#
_symmetry.space_group_name_H-M   'P 1'
#
loop_
_entity.id
_entity.type
_entity.pdbx_description
1 polymer ?
#
loop_
_entity_poly.entity_id
_entity_poly.type
_entity_poly.pdbx_seq_one_letter_code
_entity_poly.pdbx_strand_id
1 'polypeptide(L)'
;MYVKSLEQENPSLAIIRVRNNVSYGLSHARASGWRAATADVVAILDAHIEVHELWAEPLLTQIKADRTVVTSPVFDKVNFADLKVIPYQPASHAFDWALWCMYESFSDEYYKLNDGSLPGKSPSVMGILVAERKYLGEIGLLDEGMKVYGGENVELGIRVSKLHLSNT
;
A
#
# COMPACT_ATOMS: atom_id res chain seq x y z
N MET A 1 24.84 5.79 -13.04
CA MET A 1 25.99 5.64 -12.11
C MET A 1 25.54 5.31 -10.68
N TYR A 2 24.42 5.84 -10.18
CA TYR A 2 23.96 5.63 -8.80
C TYR A 2 23.39 4.23 -8.47
N VAL A 3 22.63 3.61 -9.38
CA VAL A 3 22.05 2.26 -9.12
C VAL A 3 23.14 1.20 -8.93
N LYS A 4 24.16 1.19 -9.79
CA LYS A 4 25.26 0.21 -9.71
C LYS A 4 26.09 0.33 -8.43
N SER A 5 26.24 1.53 -7.88
CA SER A 5 26.96 1.70 -6.60
C SER A 5 26.13 1.14 -5.45
N LEU A 6 24.82 1.35 -5.43
CA LEU A 6 23.94 0.77 -4.40
C LEU A 6 23.95 -0.77 -4.41
N GLU A 7 23.92 -1.38 -5.59
CA GLU A 7 24.02 -2.84 -5.74
C GLU A 7 25.41 -3.36 -5.34
N GLN A 8 26.47 -2.58 -5.54
CA GLN A 8 27.82 -2.94 -5.12
C GLN A 8 27.99 -2.86 -3.59
N GLU A 9 27.40 -1.84 -2.96
CA GLU A 9 27.36 -1.68 -1.50
C GLU A 9 26.47 -2.72 -0.83
N ASN A 10 25.41 -3.17 -1.51
CA ASN A 10 24.46 -4.16 -1.01
C ASN A 10 24.30 -5.30 -2.03
N PRO A 11 25.16 -6.34 -2.00
CA PRO A 11 25.14 -7.41 -3.00
C PRO A 11 23.83 -8.23 -3.08
N SER A 12 23.00 -8.17 -2.04
CA SER A 12 21.67 -8.79 -2.01
C SER A 12 20.56 -7.91 -2.59
N LEU A 13 20.84 -6.63 -2.87
CA LEU A 13 19.92 -5.69 -3.48
C LEU A 13 19.98 -5.82 -5.01
N ALA A 14 18.81 -6.02 -5.62
CA ALA A 14 18.65 -5.98 -7.07
C ALA A 14 17.68 -4.87 -7.45
N ILE A 15 18.10 -3.93 -8.30
CA ILE A 15 17.25 -2.84 -8.77
C ILE A 15 16.84 -3.11 -10.22
N ILE A 16 15.60 -3.59 -10.39
CA ILE A 16 15.05 -3.93 -11.71
C ILE A 16 14.24 -2.76 -12.26
N ARG A 17 14.60 -2.26 -13.45
CA ARG A 17 13.82 -1.24 -14.16
C ARG A 17 12.85 -1.88 -15.15
N VAL A 18 11.57 -1.80 -14.86
CA VAL A 18 10.50 -2.15 -15.81
C VAL A 18 10.08 -0.88 -16.57
N ARG A 19 10.06 -0.94 -17.92
CA ARG A 19 9.70 0.20 -18.77
C ARG A 19 8.51 -0.17 -19.66
N ASN A 20 7.43 0.61 -19.54
CA ASN A 20 6.31 0.54 -20.45
C ASN A 20 6.56 1.45 -21.66
N ASN A 21 6.28 0.96 -22.87
CA ASN A 21 6.46 1.73 -24.11
C ASN A 21 5.33 2.74 -24.35
N VAL A 22 4.23 2.61 -23.62
CA VAL A 22 3.04 3.46 -23.68
C VAL A 22 2.60 3.78 -22.25
N SER A 23 1.95 4.93 -22.06
CA SER A 23 1.35 5.30 -20.77
C SER A 23 0.02 4.57 -20.58
N TYR A 24 0.03 3.49 -19.80
CA TYR A 24 -1.17 2.69 -19.48
C TYR A 24 -1.88 3.16 -18.21
N GLY A 25 -1.23 3.97 -17.36
CA GLY A 25 -1.75 4.40 -16.06
C GLY A 25 -1.13 3.67 -14.87
N LEU A 26 -1.54 4.08 -13.67
CA LEU A 26 -0.95 3.66 -12.40
C LEU A 26 -1.09 2.15 -12.15
N SER A 27 -2.30 1.61 -12.27
CA SER A 27 -2.60 0.20 -11.98
C SER A 27 -1.73 -0.75 -12.82
N HIS A 28 -1.63 -0.47 -14.13
CA HIS A 28 -0.78 -1.26 -15.02
C HIS A 28 0.72 -1.13 -14.68
N ALA A 29 1.19 0.08 -14.36
CA ALA A 29 2.59 0.27 -13.96
C ALA A 29 2.91 -0.52 -12.67
N ARG A 30 2.03 -0.47 -11.67
CA ARG A 30 2.16 -1.23 -10.42
C ARG A 30 2.14 -2.75 -10.67
N ALA A 31 1.23 -3.24 -11.51
CA ALA A 31 1.17 -4.65 -11.91
C ALA A 31 2.45 -5.11 -12.64
N SER A 32 3.01 -4.26 -13.50
CA SER A 32 4.27 -4.56 -14.21
C SER A 32 5.46 -4.70 -13.24
N GLY A 33 5.51 -3.88 -12.18
CA GLY A 33 6.50 -4.00 -11.11
C GLY A 33 6.29 -5.27 -10.27
N TRP A 34 5.03 -5.57 -9.92
CA TRP A 34 4.69 -6.81 -9.19
C TRP A 34 5.14 -8.06 -9.93
N ARG A 35 4.97 -8.13 -11.27
CA ARG A 35 5.41 -9.27 -12.08
C ARG A 35 6.92 -9.48 -12.05
N ALA A 36 7.68 -8.41 -11.93
CA ALA A 36 9.13 -8.45 -11.84
C ALA A 36 9.63 -8.75 -10.42
N ALA A 37 8.80 -8.54 -9.39
CA ALA A 37 9.16 -8.79 -8.00
C ALA A 37 9.25 -10.28 -7.69
N THR A 38 10.29 -10.65 -6.92
CA THR A 38 10.58 -12.05 -6.57
C THR A 38 10.35 -12.37 -5.09
N ALA A 39 10.40 -11.37 -4.22
CA ALA A 39 10.23 -11.51 -2.76
C ALA A 39 8.83 -12.00 -2.37
N ASP A 40 8.68 -12.55 -1.16
CA ASP A 40 7.39 -13.07 -0.68
C ASP A 40 6.37 -11.97 -0.38
N VAL A 41 6.83 -10.75 -0.08
CA VAL A 41 5.98 -9.58 0.18
C VAL A 41 6.32 -8.48 -0.81
N VAL A 42 5.30 -7.77 -1.28
CA VAL A 42 5.44 -6.58 -2.11
C VAL A 42 4.99 -5.34 -1.35
N ALA A 43 5.78 -4.28 -1.42
CA ALA A 43 5.40 -2.94 -1.02
C ALA A 43 5.24 -2.08 -2.28
N ILE A 44 4.06 -1.50 -2.47
CA ILE A 44 3.77 -0.57 -3.55
C ILE A 44 3.76 0.82 -2.94
N LEU A 45 4.73 1.64 -3.33
CA LEU A 45 4.96 2.99 -2.81
C LEU A 45 4.77 4.03 -3.91
N ASP A 46 4.39 5.25 -3.53
CA ASP A 46 4.40 6.38 -4.45
C ASP A 46 5.82 6.95 -4.59
N ALA A 47 6.09 7.61 -5.71
CA ALA A 47 7.45 8.06 -6.07
C ALA A 47 7.96 9.26 -5.23
N HIS A 48 7.12 9.83 -4.37
CA HIS A 48 7.36 11.08 -3.64
C HIS A 48 7.04 10.91 -2.16
N ILE A 49 7.65 9.89 -1.55
CA ILE A 49 7.45 9.54 -0.14
C ILE A 49 8.81 9.40 0.55
N GLU A 50 8.79 9.57 1.86
CA GLU A 50 9.90 9.24 2.75
C GLU A 50 9.39 8.20 3.76
N VAL A 51 10.24 7.26 4.16
CA VAL A 51 9.89 6.22 5.13
C VAL A 51 10.57 6.49 6.46
N HIS A 52 9.85 6.26 7.55
CA HIS A 52 10.42 6.33 8.89
C HIS A 52 11.27 5.08 9.21
N GLU A 53 12.10 5.19 10.24
CA GLU A 53 12.72 4.01 10.84
C GLU A 53 11.64 3.03 11.29
N LEU A 54 11.89 1.73 11.09
CA LEU A 54 11.00 0.64 11.48
C LEU A 54 9.59 0.70 10.84
N TRP A 55 9.44 1.30 9.66
CA TRP A 55 8.14 1.41 8.98
C TRP A 55 7.60 0.06 8.47
N ALA A 56 8.48 -0.90 8.18
CA ALA A 56 8.13 -2.13 7.48
C ALA A 56 7.74 -3.26 8.45
N GLU A 57 8.42 -3.37 9.58
CA GLU A 57 8.30 -4.45 10.57
C GLU A 57 6.88 -4.60 11.12
N PRO A 58 6.14 -3.52 11.46
CA PRO A 58 4.75 -3.63 11.90
C PRO A 58 3.84 -4.20 10.80
N LEU A 59 4.03 -3.77 9.55
CA LEU A 59 3.24 -4.23 8.39
C LEU A 59 3.53 -5.71 8.10
N LEU A 60 4.80 -6.09 8.08
CA LEU A 60 5.24 -7.47 7.88
C LEU A 60 4.76 -8.39 9.00
N THR A 61 4.66 -7.90 10.23
CA THR A 61 4.12 -8.66 11.37
C THR A 61 2.67 -9.04 11.15
N GLN A 62 1.84 -8.12 10.65
CA GLN A 62 0.44 -8.40 10.33
C GLN A 62 0.32 -9.43 9.19
N ILE A 63 1.09 -9.26 8.11
CA ILE A 63 1.10 -10.17 6.95
C ILE A 63 1.61 -11.57 7.34
N LYS A 64 2.57 -11.65 8.25
CA LYS A 64 3.06 -12.94 8.78
C LYS A 64 1.99 -13.66 9.61
N ALA A 65 1.20 -12.92 10.38
CA ALA A 65 0.12 -13.48 11.18
C ALA A 65 -1.05 -13.96 10.30
N ASP A 66 -1.40 -13.17 9.27
CA ASP A 66 -2.41 -13.51 8.29
C ASP A 66 -1.99 -13.03 6.89
N ARG A 67 -1.63 -13.98 6.02
CA ARG A 67 -1.18 -13.66 4.65
C ARG A 67 -2.24 -12.98 3.79
N THR A 68 -3.51 -13.05 4.20
CA THR A 68 -4.65 -12.51 3.44
C THR A 68 -4.94 -11.05 3.73
N VAL A 69 -4.19 -10.43 4.65
CA VAL A 69 -4.33 -8.99 4.92
C VAL A 69 -3.57 -8.15 3.89
N VAL A 70 -4.18 -7.03 3.51
CA VAL A 70 -3.51 -5.94 2.80
C VAL A 70 -3.33 -4.81 3.80
N THR A 71 -2.08 -4.37 3.99
CA THR A 71 -1.71 -3.38 5.02
C THR A 71 -1.30 -2.06 4.38
N SER A 72 -1.47 -0.96 5.11
CA SER A 72 -1.01 0.38 4.72
C SER A 72 -0.46 1.09 5.96
N PRO A 73 0.63 1.86 5.85
CA PRO A 73 1.07 2.72 6.94
C PRO A 73 0.17 3.95 7.07
N VAL A 74 0.35 4.69 8.17
CA VAL A 74 -0.18 6.06 8.33
C VAL A 74 0.65 7.02 7.49
N PHE A 75 0.00 7.99 6.85
CA PHE A 75 0.67 8.95 5.98
C PHE A 75 0.88 10.29 6.69
N ASP A 76 2.12 10.57 7.07
CA ASP A 76 2.51 11.91 7.50
C ASP A 76 2.62 12.84 6.30
N LYS A 77 2.32 14.12 6.50
CA LYS A 77 2.38 15.12 5.43
C LYS A 77 3.79 15.67 5.30
N VAL A 78 4.40 15.46 4.15
CA VAL A 78 5.59 16.22 3.74
C VAL A 78 5.12 17.52 3.08
N ASN A 79 5.48 18.66 3.67
CA ASN A 79 5.12 19.96 3.11
C ASN A 79 5.87 20.23 1.80
N PHE A 80 5.16 20.51 0.73
CA PHE A 80 5.75 20.78 -0.60
C PHE A 80 6.77 21.93 -0.61
N ALA A 81 6.56 22.98 0.21
CA ALA A 81 7.37 24.19 0.12
C ALA A 81 8.70 24.09 0.89
N ASP A 82 8.72 23.43 2.04
CA ASP A 82 9.88 23.38 2.94
C ASP A 82 10.29 21.97 3.37
N LEU A 83 9.63 20.94 2.82
CA LEU A 83 9.86 19.51 3.09
C LEU A 83 9.71 19.14 4.57
N LYS A 84 9.11 19.98 5.39
CA LYS A 84 8.85 19.64 6.80
C LYS A 84 7.79 18.55 6.88
N VAL A 85 8.10 17.52 7.67
CA VAL A 85 7.16 16.45 8.03
C VAL A 85 6.23 16.95 9.12
N ILE A 86 4.92 16.81 8.88
CA ILE A 86 3.86 17.09 9.84
C ILE A 86 3.19 15.75 10.16
N PRO A 87 3.31 15.24 11.40
CA PRO A 87 2.69 14.00 11.81
C PRO A 87 1.17 14.05 11.72
N TYR A 88 0.56 12.97 11.22
CA TYR A 88 -0.89 12.81 11.15
C TYR A 88 -1.38 11.80 12.18
N GLN A 89 -2.60 12.03 12.67
CA GLN A 89 -3.26 11.02 13.50
C GLN A 89 -3.72 9.85 12.63
N PRO A 90 -3.63 8.61 13.13
CA PRO A 90 -4.14 7.44 12.42
C PRO A 90 -5.63 7.61 12.11
N ALA A 91 -6.01 7.33 10.85
CA ALA A 91 -7.38 7.37 10.40
C ALA A 91 -7.67 6.21 9.43
N SER A 92 -8.93 5.82 9.36
CA SER A 92 -9.41 4.78 8.46
C SER A 92 -9.49 5.31 7.03
N HIS A 93 -9.08 4.50 6.06
CA HIS A 93 -9.28 4.82 4.64
C HIS A 93 -10.68 4.41 4.19
N ALA A 94 -11.48 5.36 3.72
CA ALA A 94 -12.87 5.15 3.32
C ALA A 94 -13.20 5.83 1.97
N PHE A 95 -14.47 5.75 1.58
CA PHE A 95 -15.00 6.43 0.41
C PHE A 95 -16.47 6.83 0.60
N ASP A 96 -16.89 7.89 -0.09
CA ASP A 96 -18.28 8.34 -0.09
C ASP A 96 -19.15 7.66 -1.16
N TRP A 97 -20.43 8.04 -1.26
CA TRP A 97 -21.36 7.47 -2.25
C TRP A 97 -21.03 7.84 -3.70
N ALA A 98 -20.21 8.86 -3.93
CA ALA A 98 -19.66 9.19 -5.23
C ALA A 98 -18.31 8.48 -5.50
N LEU A 99 -17.90 7.59 -4.59
CA LEU A 99 -16.67 6.80 -4.61
C LEU A 99 -15.40 7.67 -4.50
N TRP A 100 -15.51 8.87 -3.91
CA TRP A 100 -14.35 9.68 -3.57
C TRP A 100 -13.68 9.16 -2.31
N CYS A 101 -12.37 9.05 -2.36
CA CYS A 101 -11.55 8.57 -1.25
C CYS A 101 -11.54 9.63 -0.15
N MET A 102 -11.76 9.21 1.10
CA MET A 102 -11.73 10.09 2.26
C MET A 102 -11.14 9.38 3.50
N TYR A 103 -10.69 10.17 4.46
CA TYR A 103 -10.33 9.66 5.78
C TYR A 103 -11.56 9.69 6.68
N GLU A 104 -11.73 8.62 7.46
CA GLU A 104 -12.80 8.48 8.45
C GLU A 104 -12.20 8.08 9.81
N SER A 105 -12.89 8.38 10.90
CA SER A 105 -12.47 7.91 12.22
C SER A 105 -12.52 6.38 12.29
N PHE A 106 -11.66 5.77 13.11
CA PHE A 106 -11.82 4.35 13.43
C PHE A 106 -13.06 4.12 14.31
N SER A 107 -13.43 2.85 14.51
CA SER A 107 -14.50 2.48 15.43
C SER A 107 -14.17 2.88 16.88
N ASP A 108 -15.17 3.15 17.71
CA ASP A 108 -14.99 3.44 19.14
C ASP A 108 -14.19 2.36 19.87
N GLU A 109 -14.36 1.08 19.49
CA GLU A 109 -13.60 -0.04 20.05
C GLU A 109 -12.09 0.11 19.85
N TYR A 110 -11.67 0.64 18.69
CA TYR A 110 -10.26 0.89 18.41
C TYR A 110 -9.70 1.93 19.39
N TYR A 111 -10.41 3.02 19.60
CA TYR A 111 -9.98 4.08 20.52
C TYR A 111 -10.02 3.64 21.99
N LYS A 112 -10.96 2.76 22.38
CA LYS A 112 -11.02 2.18 23.74
C LYS A 112 -9.80 1.34 24.09
N LEU A 113 -9.14 0.73 23.10
CA LEU A 113 -7.91 -0.06 23.33
C LEU A 113 -6.74 0.84 23.75
N ASN A 114 -6.76 2.12 23.35
CA ASN A 114 -5.74 3.12 23.69
C ASN A 114 -4.29 2.64 23.42
N ASP A 115 -4.12 1.91 22.32
CA ASP A 115 -2.83 1.35 21.88
C ASP A 115 -2.65 1.63 20.38
N GLY A 116 -1.78 2.59 20.07
CA GLY A 116 -1.48 3.00 18.69
C GLY A 116 -0.67 1.97 17.89
N SER A 117 -0.18 0.89 18.51
CA SER A 117 0.51 -0.19 17.80
C SER A 117 -0.46 -1.20 17.16
N LEU A 118 -1.73 -1.18 17.56
CA LEU A 118 -2.74 -2.09 17.03
C LEU A 118 -3.23 -1.63 15.64
N PRO A 119 -3.51 -2.57 14.73
CA PRO A 119 -3.99 -2.25 13.40
C PRO A 119 -5.42 -1.71 13.43
N GLY A 120 -5.65 -0.60 12.74
CA GLY A 120 -6.99 -0.07 12.47
C GLY A 120 -7.57 -0.67 11.19
N LYS A 121 -8.84 -1.09 11.22
CA LYS A 121 -9.53 -1.62 10.03
C LYS A 121 -9.94 -0.48 9.10
N SER A 122 -9.79 -0.70 7.79
CA SER A 122 -10.16 0.26 6.77
C SER A 122 -10.97 -0.37 5.64
N PRO A 123 -12.09 0.23 5.20
CA PRO A 123 -12.87 -0.28 4.06
C PRO A 123 -12.20 -0.02 2.69
N SER A 124 -11.17 0.83 2.62
CA SER A 124 -10.36 1.10 1.43
C SER A 124 -8.86 1.08 1.75
N VAL A 125 -8.01 1.17 0.72
CA VAL A 125 -6.56 1.33 0.84
C VAL A 125 -6.07 2.35 -0.19
N MET A 126 -5.68 3.54 0.29
CA MET A 126 -5.25 4.63 -0.59
C MET A 126 -3.76 4.56 -0.87
N GLY A 127 -3.37 4.73 -2.14
CA GLY A 127 -1.97 4.96 -2.50
C GLY A 127 -1.07 3.78 -2.16
N ILE A 128 -0.45 3.81 -0.99
CA ILE A 128 0.56 2.87 -0.51
C ILE A 128 -0.10 1.61 0.05
N LEU A 129 0.42 0.44 -0.35
CA LEU A 129 -0.01 -0.83 0.23
C LEU A 129 1.14 -1.84 0.31
N VAL A 130 1.05 -2.74 1.29
CA VAL A 130 1.98 -3.85 1.48
C VAL A 130 1.17 -5.13 1.68
N ALA A 131 1.48 -6.16 0.90
CA ALA A 131 0.75 -7.42 0.89
C ALA A 131 1.65 -8.60 0.53
N GLU A 132 1.26 -9.81 0.94
CA GLU A 132 1.91 -11.03 0.44
C GLU A 132 1.70 -11.13 -1.08
N ARG A 133 2.79 -11.40 -1.79
CA ARG A 133 2.86 -11.25 -3.24
C ARG A 133 1.91 -12.21 -3.96
N LYS A 134 1.85 -13.48 -3.52
CA LYS A 134 1.00 -14.50 -4.15
C LYS A 134 -0.46 -14.21 -3.91
N TYR A 135 -0.86 -13.90 -2.67
CA TYR A 135 -2.21 -13.51 -2.30
C TYR A 135 -2.69 -12.31 -3.11
N LEU A 136 -1.86 -11.27 -3.24
CA LEU A 136 -2.20 -10.11 -4.07
C LEU A 136 -2.47 -10.52 -5.55
N GLY A 137 -1.74 -11.52 -6.05
CA GLY A 137 -1.98 -12.16 -7.36
C GLY A 137 -3.27 -12.97 -7.41
N GLU A 138 -3.54 -13.79 -6.39
CA GLU A 138 -4.75 -14.64 -6.27
C GLU A 138 -6.03 -13.82 -6.29
N ILE A 139 -6.03 -12.64 -5.66
CA ILE A 139 -7.19 -11.74 -5.65
C ILE A 139 -7.28 -10.86 -6.91
N GLY A 140 -6.37 -11.00 -7.88
CA GLY A 140 -6.42 -10.29 -9.16
C GLY A 140 -5.68 -8.94 -9.20
N LEU A 141 -4.77 -8.65 -8.26
CA LEU A 141 -3.95 -7.43 -8.22
C LEU A 141 -4.80 -6.14 -8.23
N LEU A 142 -4.38 -5.16 -9.03
CA LEU A 142 -5.13 -3.96 -9.39
C LEU A 142 -5.64 -4.15 -10.82
N ASP A 143 -6.85 -3.68 -11.12
CA ASP A 143 -7.41 -3.77 -12.47
C ASP A 143 -6.56 -2.99 -13.49
N GLU A 144 -5.89 -3.71 -14.37
CA GLU A 144 -5.04 -3.14 -15.43
C GLU A 144 -5.85 -2.49 -16.57
N GLY A 145 -7.17 -2.67 -16.59
CA GLY A 145 -8.09 -1.94 -17.46
C GLY A 145 -8.33 -0.49 -17.03
N MET A 146 -8.03 -0.15 -15.77
CA MET A 146 -8.12 1.23 -15.27
C MET A 146 -7.08 2.12 -15.93
N LYS A 147 -7.54 3.24 -16.49
CA LYS A 147 -6.69 4.18 -17.22
C LYS A 147 -6.30 5.35 -16.34
N VAL A 148 -5.06 5.83 -16.53
CA VAL A 148 -4.50 7.00 -15.85
C VAL A 148 -4.40 6.81 -14.32
N TYR A 149 -5.45 7.13 -13.57
CA TYR A 149 -5.49 7.11 -12.10
C TYR A 149 -6.94 7.24 -11.60
N GLY A 150 -7.26 6.59 -10.47
CA GLY A 150 -8.51 6.79 -9.73
C GLY A 150 -9.40 5.55 -9.69
N GLY A 151 -9.98 5.30 -8.51
CA GLY A 151 -10.93 4.21 -8.26
C GLY A 151 -10.30 2.88 -7.87
N GLU A 152 -8.99 2.69 -8.09
CA GLU A 152 -8.29 1.44 -7.78
C GLU A 152 -8.27 1.13 -6.28
N ASN A 153 -8.22 2.17 -5.45
CA ASN A 153 -8.24 2.07 -3.99
C ASN A 153 -9.62 1.60 -3.47
N VAL A 154 -10.70 2.03 -4.11
CA VAL A 154 -12.08 1.66 -3.74
C VAL A 154 -12.37 0.24 -4.20
N GLU A 155 -12.04 -0.08 -5.45
CA GLU A 155 -12.20 -1.41 -6.02
C GLU A 155 -11.47 -2.47 -5.19
N LEU A 156 -10.18 -2.26 -4.90
CA LEU A 156 -9.39 -3.18 -4.09
C LEU A 156 -9.95 -3.33 -2.67
N GLY A 157 -10.35 -2.22 -2.03
CA GLY A 157 -10.95 -2.23 -0.70
C GLY A 157 -12.22 -3.08 -0.60
N ILE A 158 -13.15 -2.88 -1.54
CA ILE A 158 -14.40 -3.65 -1.62
C ILE A 158 -14.11 -5.13 -1.86
N ARG A 159 -13.21 -5.44 -2.80
CA ARG A 159 -12.87 -6.82 -3.17
C ARG A 159 -12.25 -7.59 -2.01
N VAL A 160 -11.24 -7.02 -1.35
CA VAL A 160 -10.57 -7.66 -0.20
C VAL A 160 -11.57 -7.87 0.94
N SER A 161 -12.41 -6.87 1.24
CA SER A 161 -13.41 -6.96 2.31
C SER A 161 -14.43 -8.08 2.04
N LYS A 162 -14.90 -8.21 0.80
CA LYS A 162 -15.86 -9.26 0.42
C LYS A 162 -15.27 -10.67 0.57
N LEU A 163 -13.99 -10.84 0.22
CA LEU A 163 -13.31 -12.15 0.34
C LEU A 163 -13.14 -12.58 1.80
N HIS A 164 -12.89 -11.63 2.71
CA HIS A 164 -12.82 -11.94 4.14
C HIS A 164 -14.19 -12.36 4.68
N LEU A 165 -15.27 -11.69 4.27
CA LEU A 165 -16.64 -12.04 4.67
C LEU A 165 -17.11 -13.40 4.14
N SER A 166 -16.62 -13.85 2.98
CA SER A 166 -16.96 -15.18 2.44
C SER A 166 -16.21 -16.33 3.10
N ASN A 167 -15.14 -16.04 3.83
CA ASN A 167 -14.27 -17.04 4.47
C ASN A 167 -14.51 -17.19 5.99
N THR A 168 -15.44 -16.41 6.55
CA THR A 168 -15.93 -16.48 7.94
C THR A 168 -17.32 -17.08 8.00
#